data_AF-A0A6P4JAB0-F1
#
_entry.id   AF-A0A6P4JAB0-F1
#
_cell.length_a   1.000
_cell.length_b   1.000
_cell.length_c   1.000
_cell.angle_alpha   90.00
_cell.angle_beta   90.00
_cell.angle_gamma   90.00
#
_symmetry.space_group_name_H-M   'P 1'
#
loop_
_entity.id
_entity.type
_entity.pdbx_description
1 polymer ?
#
loop_
_entity_poly.entity_id
_entity_poly.type
_entity_poly.pdbx_seq_one_letter_code
_entity_poly.pdbx_strand_id
1 'polypeptide(L)'
;MPKNGSGGNRNNAPRKRQPAAQLDEENPIIQAFRNYSAELTMKHDRHERIVKLSRDITIESKRIIFLLHSIDSRKQNKEKVLEEARQRLAKLIEVNFRAVALELRDQDVYQFRGAYSPGLQEFIEAYTYMEYLCSEDGAKENKSVSDWQALQAVMQYVEEAGKAKGEDTSVTEVEAVAEPVVEEVPKKFQFFVDPTEYVLGLSDLTGELMRRCINSLGSGDTDTCLETCKTLQHFYTGYISLHCPRARELWRKITTMRQSVLKAENVCYNVKVRGGEAAKWGATFDQKPAEEVDEGFY
;
A
#
# COMPACT_ATOMS: atom_id res chain seq x y z
N MET A 1 -51.46 -40.73 -32.21
CA MET A 1 -50.79 -39.42 -32.39
C MET A 1 -49.61 -39.59 -33.34
N PRO A 2 -49.60 -38.97 -34.53
CA PRO A 2 -48.41 -38.83 -35.35
C PRO A 2 -47.81 -37.40 -35.30
N LYS A 3 -46.51 -37.34 -35.64
CA LYS A 3 -45.52 -36.30 -35.37
C LYS A 3 -45.72 -35.03 -36.21
N ASN A 4 -45.62 -33.85 -35.58
CA ASN A 4 -45.48 -32.57 -36.28
C ASN A 4 -44.00 -32.17 -36.42
N GLY A 5 -43.57 -32.08 -37.69
CA GLY A 5 -42.70 -31.05 -38.27
C GLY A 5 -41.38 -30.68 -37.58
N SER A 6 -40.29 -31.29 -38.03
CA SER A 6 -38.94 -30.71 -37.88
C SER A 6 -38.77 -29.57 -38.89
N GLY A 7 -38.82 -28.33 -38.40
CA GLY A 7 -38.54 -27.10 -39.17
C GLY A 7 -37.31 -26.39 -38.62
N GLY A 8 -36.13 -26.95 -38.87
CA GLY A 8 -34.85 -26.36 -38.47
C GLY A 8 -34.10 -25.78 -39.66
N ASN A 9 -34.48 -24.59 -40.14
CA ASN A 9 -33.69 -23.85 -41.13
C ASN A 9 -32.93 -22.70 -40.46
N ARG A 10 -31.79 -23.02 -39.80
CA ARG A 10 -30.84 -22.01 -39.31
C ARG A 10 -29.97 -21.54 -40.48
N ASN A 11 -30.44 -20.52 -41.19
CA ASN A 11 -29.62 -19.76 -42.14
C ASN A 11 -28.55 -18.97 -41.37
N ASN A 12 -27.37 -19.57 -41.18
CA ASN A 12 -26.17 -18.90 -40.71
C ASN A 12 -25.36 -18.38 -41.91
N ALA A 13 -25.88 -17.34 -42.58
CA ALA A 13 -25.12 -16.65 -43.61
C ALA A 13 -24.23 -15.58 -42.96
N PRO A 14 -22.94 -15.49 -43.31
CA PRO A 14 -22.07 -14.44 -42.78
C PRO A 14 -22.61 -13.08 -43.25
N ARG A 15 -23.01 -12.21 -42.31
CA ARG A 15 -23.31 -10.81 -42.60
C ARG A 15 -22.07 -10.20 -43.25
N LYS A 16 -22.15 -9.85 -44.55
CA LYS A 16 -21.14 -9.05 -45.24
C LYS A 16 -20.86 -7.81 -44.38
N ARG A 17 -19.63 -7.68 -43.87
CA ARG A 17 -19.16 -6.45 -43.24
C ARG A 17 -19.36 -5.33 -44.27
N GLN A 18 -20.22 -4.36 -43.95
CA GLN A 18 -20.35 -3.18 -44.79
C GLN A 18 -18.96 -2.52 -44.93
N PRO A 19 -18.60 -2.00 -46.11
CA PRO A 19 -17.36 -1.26 -46.28
C PRO A 19 -17.34 -0.12 -45.26
N ALA A 20 -16.21 0.07 -44.58
CA ALA A 20 -16.05 1.15 -43.61
C ALA A 20 -16.42 2.46 -44.31
N ALA A 21 -17.50 3.11 -43.85
CA ALA A 21 -17.88 4.42 -44.35
C ALA A 21 -16.69 5.36 -44.12
N GLN A 22 -16.28 6.11 -45.14
CA GLN A 22 -15.28 7.17 -44.98
C GLN A 22 -15.83 8.15 -43.95
N LEU A 23 -15.18 8.19 -42.79
CA LEU A 23 -15.52 9.11 -41.72
C LEU A 23 -14.95 10.48 -42.08
N ASP A 24 -15.81 11.49 -42.05
CA ASP A 24 -15.42 12.88 -42.22
C ASP A 24 -14.70 13.37 -40.96
N GLU A 25 -13.38 13.56 -41.04
CA GLU A 25 -12.56 14.00 -39.90
C GLU A 25 -12.88 15.45 -39.46
N GLU A 26 -13.58 16.23 -40.29
CA GLU A 26 -14.07 17.57 -39.94
C GLU A 26 -15.43 17.55 -39.21
N ASN A 27 -16.03 16.36 -39.03
CA ASN A 27 -17.27 16.24 -38.29
C ASN A 27 -17.07 16.65 -36.81
N PRO A 28 -17.87 17.60 -36.28
CA PRO A 28 -17.73 18.07 -34.90
C PRO A 28 -17.81 16.95 -33.84
N ILE A 29 -18.58 15.90 -34.11
CA ILE A 29 -18.69 14.73 -33.22
C ILE A 29 -17.38 13.93 -33.27
N ILE A 30 -16.80 13.71 -34.45
CA ILE A 30 -15.54 12.97 -34.58
C ILE A 30 -14.42 13.74 -33.86
N GLN A 31 -14.32 15.05 -34.07
CA GLN A 31 -13.36 15.90 -33.36
C GLN A 31 -13.55 15.86 -31.84
N ALA A 32 -14.80 15.90 -31.35
CA ALA A 32 -15.07 15.75 -29.91
C ALA A 32 -14.60 14.39 -29.36
N PHE A 33 -14.89 13.29 -30.06
CA PHE A 33 -14.44 11.96 -29.65
C PHE A 33 -12.92 11.79 -29.73
N ARG A 34 -12.22 12.48 -30.65
CA ARG A 34 -10.75 12.53 -30.67
C ARG A 34 -10.20 13.19 -29.41
N ASN A 35 -10.79 14.32 -28.98
CA ASN A 35 -10.40 15.01 -27.75
C ASN A 35 -10.67 14.14 -26.51
N TYR A 36 -11.85 13.51 -26.41
CA TYR A 36 -12.15 12.58 -25.32
C TYR A 36 -11.18 11.39 -25.30
N SER A 37 -10.86 10.84 -26.47
CA SER A 37 -9.89 9.76 -26.57
C SER A 37 -8.51 10.19 -26.09
N ALA A 38 -8.04 11.40 -26.47
CA ALA A 38 -6.75 11.91 -26.03
C ALA A 38 -6.69 12.08 -24.50
N GLU A 39 -7.75 12.66 -23.90
CA GLU A 39 -7.85 12.83 -22.45
C GLU A 39 -7.86 11.48 -21.71
N LEU A 40 -8.67 10.52 -22.18
CA LEU A 40 -8.75 9.18 -21.58
C LEU A 40 -7.42 8.43 -21.69
N THR A 41 -6.73 8.52 -22.83
CA THR A 41 -5.40 7.92 -23.03
C THR A 41 -4.39 8.55 -22.08
N MET A 42 -4.33 9.88 -21.98
CA MET A 42 -3.42 10.57 -21.04
C MET A 42 -3.67 10.13 -19.59
N LYS A 43 -4.94 10.01 -19.19
CA LYS A 43 -5.32 9.53 -17.85
C LYS A 43 -4.87 8.08 -17.63
N HIS A 44 -5.09 7.21 -18.61
CA HIS A 44 -4.70 5.81 -18.54
C HIS A 44 -3.17 5.67 -18.45
N ASP A 45 -2.42 6.40 -19.27
CA ASP A 45 -0.96 6.35 -19.26
C ASP A 45 -0.41 6.79 -17.90
N ARG A 46 -0.98 7.85 -17.30
CA ARG A 46 -0.64 8.28 -15.94
C ARG A 46 -0.95 7.18 -14.92
N HIS A 47 -2.15 6.60 -14.99
CA HIS A 47 -2.54 5.50 -14.10
C HIS A 47 -1.52 4.35 -14.15
N GLU A 48 -1.12 3.92 -15.34
CA GLU A 48 -0.12 2.85 -15.51
C GLU A 48 1.27 3.21 -14.97
N ARG A 49 1.70 4.47 -15.13
CA ARG A 49 2.97 4.93 -14.52
C ARG A 49 2.92 4.87 -13.00
N ILE A 50 1.81 5.29 -12.40
CA ILE A 50 1.61 5.22 -10.94
C ILE A 50 1.53 3.77 -10.47
N VAL A 51 0.81 2.89 -11.18
CA VAL A 51 0.72 1.46 -10.84
C VAL A 51 2.10 0.81 -10.82
N LYS A 52 2.97 1.13 -11.80
CA LYS A 52 4.35 0.61 -11.84
C LYS A 52 5.17 1.07 -10.63
N LEU A 53 5.15 2.37 -10.32
CA LEU A 53 5.83 2.91 -9.14
C LEU A 53 5.30 2.28 -7.85
N SER A 54 3.97 2.15 -7.72
CA SER A 54 3.33 1.52 -6.58
C SER A 54 3.76 0.06 -6.44
N ARG A 55 3.89 -0.69 -7.54
CA ARG A 55 4.33 -2.08 -7.51
C ARG A 55 5.75 -2.22 -7.02
N ASP A 56 6.65 -1.32 -7.44
CA ASP A 56 8.04 -1.30 -6.99
C ASP A 56 8.13 -0.98 -5.49
N ILE A 57 7.34 -0.01 -5.01
CA ILE A 57 7.22 0.30 -3.58
C ILE A 57 6.73 -0.91 -2.79
N THR A 58 5.67 -1.60 -3.25
CA THR A 58 5.15 -2.81 -2.58
C THR A 58 6.23 -3.90 -2.49
N ILE A 59 6.92 -4.18 -3.60
CA ILE A 59 7.95 -5.24 -3.63
C ILE A 59 9.07 -4.92 -2.65
N GLU A 60 9.56 -3.68 -2.64
CA GLU A 60 10.66 -3.29 -1.78
C GLU A 60 10.24 -3.21 -0.30
N SER A 61 9.04 -2.73 0.00
CA SER A 61 8.48 -2.72 1.36
C SER A 61 8.36 -4.14 1.93
N LYS A 62 7.90 -5.12 1.13
CA LYS A 62 7.91 -6.55 1.51
C LYS A 62 9.30 -7.05 1.86
N ARG A 63 10.30 -6.71 1.03
CA ARG A 63 11.69 -7.11 1.28
C ARG A 63 12.23 -6.51 2.58
N ILE A 64 11.85 -5.27 2.90
CA ILE A 64 12.20 -4.61 4.16
C ILE A 64 11.51 -5.34 5.32
N ILE A 65 10.24 -5.71 5.22
CA ILE A 65 9.52 -6.50 6.24
C ILE A 65 10.22 -7.85 6.48
N PHE A 66 10.60 -8.57 5.40
CA PHE A 66 11.36 -9.81 5.52
C PHE A 66 12.73 -9.62 6.19
N LEU A 67 13.42 -8.52 5.87
CA LEU A 67 14.67 -8.13 6.50
C LEU A 67 14.46 -7.88 8.01
N LEU A 68 13.42 -7.15 8.39
CA LEU A 68 13.07 -6.86 9.79
C LEU A 68 12.76 -8.13 10.59
N HIS A 69 12.10 -9.11 9.98
CA HIS A 69 11.88 -10.44 10.59
C HIS A 69 13.17 -11.24 10.84
N SER A 70 14.30 -10.85 10.26
CA SER A 70 15.58 -11.52 10.48
C SER A 70 16.27 -11.13 11.80
N ILE A 71 15.73 -10.15 12.53
CA ILE A 71 16.25 -9.70 13.83
C ILE A 71 16.09 -10.84 14.85
N ASP A 72 17.22 -11.26 15.43
CA ASP A 72 17.29 -12.30 16.46
C ASP A 72 18.32 -11.88 17.51
N SER A 73 17.94 -11.89 18.78
CA SER A 73 18.80 -11.53 19.92
C SER A 73 20.11 -12.33 19.94
N ARG A 74 20.11 -13.56 19.42
CA ARG A 74 21.30 -14.42 19.33
C ARG A 74 22.30 -13.98 18.27
N LYS A 75 21.85 -13.26 17.24
CA LYS A 75 22.69 -12.80 16.13
C LYS A 75 23.32 -11.43 16.38
N GLN A 76 22.85 -10.70 17.40
CA GLN A 76 23.27 -9.33 17.70
C GLN A 76 23.23 -8.43 16.44
N ASN A 77 22.24 -8.66 15.56
CA ASN A 77 22.13 -8.02 14.25
C ASN A 77 21.13 -6.85 14.22
N LYS A 78 20.39 -6.61 15.32
CA LYS A 78 19.28 -5.66 15.39
C LYS A 78 19.63 -4.28 14.86
N GLU A 79 20.66 -3.63 15.40
CA GLU A 79 21.04 -2.26 15.00
C GLU A 79 21.38 -2.17 13.51
N LYS A 80 22.17 -3.13 12.99
CA LYS A 80 22.56 -3.16 11.57
C LYS A 80 21.36 -3.36 10.66
N VAL A 81 20.44 -4.25 11.04
CA VAL A 81 19.22 -4.53 10.29
C VAL A 81 18.28 -3.32 10.30
N LEU A 82 18.12 -2.66 11.46
CA LEU A 82 17.29 -1.45 11.57
C LEU A 82 17.86 -0.28 10.77
N GLU A 83 19.18 -0.09 10.77
CA GLU A 83 19.84 0.94 9.96
C GLU A 83 19.69 0.66 8.46
N GLU A 84 19.87 -0.59 8.02
CA GLU A 84 19.63 -0.96 6.62
C GLU A 84 18.16 -0.72 6.23
N ALA A 85 17.21 -1.14 7.06
CA ALA A 85 15.79 -0.93 6.82
C ALA A 85 15.44 0.56 6.73
N ARG A 86 15.99 1.39 7.63
CA ARG A 86 15.82 2.85 7.64
C ARG A 86 16.32 3.49 6.35
N GLN A 87 17.51 3.12 5.89
CA GLN A 87 18.08 3.63 4.64
C GLN A 87 17.23 3.25 3.43
N ARG A 88 16.73 2.01 3.39
CA ARG A 88 15.87 1.54 2.29
C ARG A 88 14.50 2.23 2.29
N LEU A 89 13.90 2.44 3.46
CA LEU A 89 12.66 3.21 3.60
C LEU A 89 12.86 4.69 3.19
N ALA A 90 13.95 5.32 3.62
CA ALA A 90 14.29 6.68 3.22
C ALA A 90 14.41 6.80 1.70
N LYS A 91 15.09 5.85 1.06
CA LYS A 91 15.19 5.78 -0.41
C LYS A 91 13.82 5.66 -1.09
N LEU A 92 12.87 4.90 -0.53
CA LEU A 92 11.50 4.83 -1.05
C LEU A 92 10.82 6.21 -1.01
N ILE A 93 10.96 6.95 0.10
CA ILE A 93 10.42 8.30 0.27
C ILE A 93 11.04 9.27 -0.75
N GLU A 94 12.36 9.26 -0.86
CA GLU A 94 13.12 10.22 -1.67
C GLU A 94 12.96 10.01 -3.19
N VAL A 95 12.85 8.76 -3.62
CA VAL A 95 12.84 8.40 -5.05
C VAL A 95 11.44 8.06 -5.53
N ASN A 96 10.81 7.04 -4.94
CA ASN A 96 9.59 6.46 -5.50
C ASN A 96 8.36 7.28 -5.14
N PHE A 97 8.18 7.65 -3.87
CA PHE A 97 7.08 8.52 -3.47
C PHE A 97 7.21 9.93 -4.06
N ARG A 98 8.43 10.45 -4.23
CA ARG A 98 8.67 11.68 -4.99
C ARG A 98 8.19 11.57 -6.43
N ALA A 99 8.49 10.46 -7.12
CA ALA A 99 8.03 10.23 -8.49
C ALA A 99 6.51 10.12 -8.58
N VAL A 100 5.85 9.45 -7.63
CA VAL A 100 4.38 9.39 -7.57
C VAL A 100 3.78 10.78 -7.29
N ALA A 101 4.35 11.53 -6.35
CA ALA A 101 3.92 12.89 -6.04
C ALA A 101 4.03 13.82 -7.26
N LEU A 102 5.08 13.64 -8.08
CA LEU A 102 5.26 14.40 -9.31
C LEU A 102 4.21 14.05 -10.38
N GLU A 103 3.87 12.77 -10.55
CA GLU A 103 2.80 12.33 -11.47
C GLU A 103 1.41 12.81 -11.05
N LEU A 104 1.19 12.97 -9.75
CA LEU A 104 -0.06 13.45 -9.14
C LEU A 104 -0.14 14.98 -9.02
N ARG A 105 0.91 15.70 -9.41
CA ARG A 105 0.91 17.17 -9.35
C ARG A 105 -0.19 17.72 -10.24
N ASP A 106 -0.94 18.69 -9.71
CA ASP A 106 -2.06 19.33 -10.40
C ASP A 106 -3.17 18.33 -10.80
N GLN A 107 -3.24 17.16 -10.15
CA GLN A 107 -4.28 16.14 -10.33
C GLN A 107 -5.11 15.96 -9.06
N ASP A 108 -6.31 15.43 -9.20
CA ASP A 108 -7.07 14.90 -8.05
C ASP A 108 -6.44 13.58 -7.57
N VAL A 109 -5.84 13.61 -6.38
CA VAL A 109 -5.19 12.45 -5.76
C VAL A 109 -6.14 11.29 -5.50
N TYR A 110 -7.43 11.54 -5.30
CA TYR A 110 -8.42 10.49 -5.05
C TYR A 110 -8.80 9.75 -6.33
N GLN A 111 -8.72 10.41 -7.49
CA GLN A 111 -8.97 9.77 -8.79
C GLN A 111 -7.99 8.65 -9.09
N PHE A 112 -6.74 8.77 -8.61
CA PHE A 112 -5.68 7.80 -8.78
C PHE A 112 -5.40 6.95 -7.53
N ARG A 113 -6.23 7.05 -6.49
CA ARG A 113 -6.05 6.33 -5.21
C ARG A 113 -5.83 4.83 -5.41
N GLY A 114 -6.65 4.20 -6.25
CA GLY A 114 -6.52 2.76 -6.55
C GLY A 114 -5.17 2.37 -7.17
N ALA A 115 -4.44 3.30 -7.77
CA ALA A 115 -3.15 3.04 -8.41
C ALA A 115 -1.99 2.98 -7.39
N TYR A 116 -1.96 3.88 -6.41
CA TYR A 116 -0.87 3.97 -5.41
C TYR A 116 -1.18 3.32 -4.07
N SER A 117 -2.47 3.09 -3.77
CA SER A 117 -2.94 2.53 -2.49
C SER A 117 -2.18 1.26 -2.05
N PRO A 118 -1.97 0.24 -2.91
CA PRO A 118 -1.22 -0.96 -2.52
C PRO A 118 0.24 -0.70 -2.12
N GLY A 119 0.90 0.26 -2.77
CA GLY A 119 2.28 0.64 -2.44
C GLY A 119 2.34 1.42 -1.13
N LEU A 120 1.41 2.35 -0.93
CA LEU A 120 1.32 3.16 0.27
C LEU A 120 1.06 2.30 1.51
N GLN A 121 0.05 1.42 1.47
CA GLN A 121 -0.30 0.57 2.62
C GLN A 121 0.86 -0.35 3.04
N GLU A 122 1.53 -1.00 2.08
CA GLU A 122 2.68 -1.86 2.35
C GLU A 122 3.89 -1.07 2.91
N PHE A 123 4.10 0.16 2.42
CA PHE A 123 5.13 1.04 2.96
C PHE A 123 4.83 1.43 4.41
N ILE A 124 3.57 1.77 4.74
CA ILE A 124 3.15 2.09 6.10
C ILE A 124 3.37 0.89 7.02
N GLU A 125 3.00 -0.32 6.58
CA GLU A 125 3.25 -1.57 7.30
C GLU A 125 4.75 -1.74 7.61
N ALA A 126 5.61 -1.60 6.60
CA ALA A 126 7.07 -1.71 6.77
C ALA A 126 7.64 -0.63 7.70
N TYR A 127 7.22 0.62 7.55
CA TYR A 127 7.69 1.75 8.34
C TYR A 127 7.31 1.61 9.82
N THR A 128 6.03 1.32 10.09
CA THR A 128 5.52 1.16 11.44
C THR A 128 6.04 -0.11 12.12
N TYR A 129 6.34 -1.17 11.35
CA TYR A 129 7.03 -2.35 11.90
C TYR A 129 8.46 -2.03 12.34
N MET A 130 9.20 -1.24 11.56
CA MET A 130 10.52 -0.75 11.97
C MET A 130 10.43 0.10 13.24
N GLU A 131 9.46 1.00 13.35
CA GLU A 131 9.27 1.84 14.56
C GLU A 131 8.95 1.01 15.81
N TYR A 132 8.09 0.00 15.67
CA TYR A 132 7.80 -0.95 16.73
C TYR A 132 9.09 -1.64 17.22
N LEU A 133 9.90 -2.16 16.29
CA LEU A 133 11.15 -2.85 16.59
C LEU A 133 12.22 -1.94 17.22
N CYS A 134 12.24 -0.66 16.85
CA CYS A 134 13.09 0.35 17.49
C CYS A 134 12.69 0.58 18.96
N SER A 135 11.39 0.50 19.27
CA SER A 135 10.83 0.85 20.58
C SER A 135 10.79 -0.33 21.56
N GLU A 136 10.93 -1.57 21.07
CA GLU A 136 10.86 -2.81 21.86
C GLU A 136 11.94 -2.90 22.96
N ASP A 137 13.14 -2.30 22.80
CA ASP A 137 14.26 -2.47 23.76
C ASP A 137 14.25 -1.51 24.97
N GLY A 138 13.07 -1.15 25.49
CA GLY A 138 12.99 -0.40 26.76
C GLY A 138 13.58 1.02 26.68
N ALA A 139 13.48 1.67 25.51
CA ALA A 139 13.80 3.08 25.39
C ALA A 139 13.00 3.87 26.45
N LYS A 140 13.69 4.72 27.21
CA LYS A 140 13.16 5.50 28.35
C LYS A 140 12.06 6.51 27.98
N GLU A 141 11.63 6.55 26.72
CA GLU A 141 10.60 7.42 26.20
C GLU A 141 9.58 6.58 25.45
N ASN A 142 8.31 6.65 25.87
CA ASN A 142 7.16 6.11 25.13
C ASN A 142 7.05 6.86 23.79
N LYS A 143 7.78 6.42 22.77
CA LYS A 143 7.63 6.96 21.43
C LYS A 143 6.37 6.35 20.81
N SER A 144 5.37 7.20 20.55
CA SER A 144 4.18 6.79 19.81
C SER A 144 4.57 6.36 18.39
N VAL A 145 3.82 5.40 17.83
CA VAL A 145 3.88 5.11 16.40
C VAL A 145 3.58 6.40 15.61
N SER A 146 4.32 6.64 14.54
CA SER A 146 4.12 7.78 13.65
C SER A 146 2.73 7.70 13.02
N ASP A 147 1.93 8.75 13.17
CA ASP A 147 0.63 8.87 12.52
C ASP A 147 0.75 9.33 11.04
N TRP A 148 -0.39 9.51 10.37
CA TRP A 148 -0.39 9.97 8.99
C TRP A 148 0.21 11.38 8.83
N GLN A 149 0.17 12.23 9.86
CA GLN A 149 0.74 13.59 9.82
C GLN A 149 2.26 13.54 9.88
N ALA A 150 2.82 12.66 10.72
CA ALA A 150 4.25 12.40 10.78
C ALA A 150 4.78 11.88 9.43
N LEU A 151 4.06 10.94 8.80
CA LEU A 151 4.42 10.47 7.45
C LEU A 151 4.26 11.56 6.38
N GLN A 152 3.19 12.36 6.46
CA GLN A 152 2.99 13.50 5.56
C GLN A 152 4.15 14.51 5.66
N ALA A 153 4.69 14.73 6.86
CA ALA A 153 5.78 15.67 7.09
C ALA A 153 7.11 15.23 6.48
N VAL A 154 7.37 13.92 6.38
CA VAL A 154 8.60 13.40 5.74
C VAL A 154 8.48 13.26 4.22
N MET A 155 7.25 13.26 3.68
CA MET A 155 6.98 13.19 2.23
C MET A 155 6.77 14.56 1.59
N GLN A 156 7.69 15.48 1.87
CA GLN A 156 7.72 16.85 1.35
C GLN A 156 8.86 17.01 0.34
N TYR A 157 8.59 17.65 -0.79
CA TYR A 157 9.54 17.73 -1.90
C TYR A 157 9.64 19.15 -2.46
N VAL A 158 10.77 19.40 -3.10
CA VAL A 158 11.09 20.66 -3.77
C VAL A 158 11.54 20.34 -5.20
N GLU A 159 11.12 21.15 -6.15
CA GLU A 159 11.62 21.08 -7.52
C GLU A 159 13.10 21.46 -7.57
N GLU A 160 13.91 20.67 -8.27
CA GLU A 160 15.28 21.05 -8.57
C GLU A 160 15.24 22.18 -9.58
N ALA A 161 15.83 23.33 -9.25
CA ALA A 161 16.05 24.41 -10.20
C ALA A 161 17.04 23.93 -11.28
N GLY A 162 16.52 23.52 -12.44
CA GLY A 162 17.32 23.29 -13.64
C GLY A 162 17.91 21.88 -13.83
N LYS A 163 17.10 20.97 -14.36
CA LYS A 163 17.53 20.11 -15.47
C LYS A 163 16.60 20.37 -16.64
N ALA A 164 16.90 21.42 -17.39
CA ALA A 164 16.36 21.61 -18.71
C ALA A 164 16.63 20.33 -19.52
N LYS A 165 15.56 19.60 -19.87
CA LYS A 165 15.64 18.59 -20.93
C LYS A 165 15.96 19.37 -22.20
N GLY A 166 17.19 19.22 -22.68
CA GLY A 166 17.57 19.67 -24.00
C GLY A 166 16.83 18.85 -25.06
N GLU A 167 16.10 19.53 -25.92
CA GLU A 167 15.73 19.07 -27.25
C GLU A 167 15.60 20.30 -28.16
N ASP A 168 16.19 20.17 -29.35
CA ASP A 168 16.35 21.13 -30.45
C ASP A 168 15.17 22.09 -30.69
N THR A 169 15.44 23.34 -31.13
CA THR A 169 15.44 23.74 -32.56
C THR A 169 15.70 25.25 -32.72
N SER A 170 16.65 25.59 -33.60
CA SER A 170 16.80 26.81 -34.43
C SER A 170 16.59 28.24 -33.87
N VAL A 171 17.70 28.98 -33.86
CA VAL A 171 17.92 30.39 -34.28
C VAL A 171 16.69 31.31 -34.41
N THR A 172 16.65 32.35 -33.58
CA THR A 172 16.37 33.73 -34.03
C THR A 172 16.89 34.71 -32.97
N GLU A 173 17.85 35.55 -33.36
CA GLU A 173 18.30 36.69 -32.56
C GLU A 173 17.17 37.71 -32.48
N VAL A 174 16.68 38.00 -31.27
CA VAL A 174 15.98 39.25 -30.99
C VAL A 174 16.33 39.77 -29.61
N GLU A 175 16.61 41.08 -29.63
CA GLU A 175 17.16 41.98 -28.63
C GLU A 175 16.79 41.74 -27.16
N ALA A 176 17.81 41.80 -26.30
CA ALA A 176 17.73 41.70 -24.86
C ALA A 176 17.02 42.92 -24.25
N VAL A 177 15.77 42.72 -23.82
CA VAL A 177 15.14 43.56 -22.80
C VAL A 177 15.41 42.90 -21.46
N ALA A 178 16.19 43.58 -20.61
CA ALA A 178 16.51 43.11 -19.26
C ALA A 178 15.25 43.19 -18.38
N GLU A 179 14.51 42.09 -18.29
CA GLU A 179 13.50 41.88 -17.25
C GLU A 179 14.17 41.65 -15.89
N PRO A 180 13.56 42.11 -14.78
CA PRO A 180 14.13 41.92 -13.46
C PRO A 180 14.22 40.43 -13.14
N VAL A 181 15.38 39.99 -12.66
CA VAL A 181 15.62 38.62 -12.19
C VAL A 181 14.71 38.37 -10.99
N VAL A 182 13.52 37.82 -11.25
CA VAL A 182 12.67 37.25 -10.20
C VAL A 182 13.41 36.00 -9.72
N GLU A 183 13.90 35.99 -8.48
CA GLU A 183 14.38 34.77 -7.86
C GLU A 183 13.25 33.73 -7.94
N GLU A 184 13.35 32.77 -8.85
CA GLU A 184 12.37 31.69 -8.96
C GLU A 184 12.43 30.86 -7.68
N VAL A 185 11.50 31.12 -6.76
CA VAL A 185 11.33 30.30 -5.56
C VAL A 185 10.97 28.89 -6.02
N PRO A 186 11.76 27.87 -5.66
CA PRO A 186 11.53 26.52 -6.15
C PRO A 186 10.17 26.00 -5.66
N LYS A 187 9.36 25.51 -6.59
CA LYS A 187 8.00 25.05 -6.30
C LYS A 187 8.04 23.84 -5.38
N LYS A 188 7.24 23.89 -4.31
CA LYS A 188 7.08 22.80 -3.34
C LYS A 188 5.92 21.90 -3.76
N PHE A 189 6.07 20.60 -3.56
CA PHE A 189 5.02 19.61 -3.77
C PHE A 189 5.16 18.48 -2.74
N GLN A 190 4.11 17.69 -2.55
CA GLN A 190 4.08 16.63 -1.53
C GLN A 190 3.35 15.39 -2.02
N PHE A 191 3.65 14.23 -1.44
CA PHE A 191 2.77 13.07 -1.55
C PHE A 191 1.70 13.17 -0.47
N PHE A 192 0.42 13.13 -0.83
CA PHE A 192 -0.67 13.19 0.14
C PHE A 192 -0.91 11.82 0.80
N VAL A 193 -0.78 11.74 2.12
CA VAL A 193 -1.05 10.53 2.89
C VAL A 193 -2.50 10.55 3.40
N ASP A 194 -3.39 9.84 2.71
CA ASP A 194 -4.79 9.67 3.13
C ASP A 194 -4.85 8.94 4.49
N PRO A 195 -5.50 9.50 5.53
CA PRO A 195 -5.68 8.84 6.82
C PRO A 195 -6.31 7.44 6.73
N THR A 196 -7.19 7.23 5.75
CA THR A 196 -7.81 5.92 5.52
C THR A 196 -6.78 4.89 5.07
N GLU A 197 -5.89 5.28 4.15
CA GLU A 197 -4.80 4.41 3.69
C GLU A 197 -3.81 4.12 4.81
N TYR A 198 -3.52 5.12 5.65
CA TYR A 198 -2.73 4.95 6.87
C TYR A 198 -3.33 3.88 7.80
N VAL A 199 -4.61 4.00 8.14
CA VAL A 199 -5.29 3.05 9.04
C VAL A 199 -5.33 1.63 8.45
N LEU A 200 -5.47 1.51 7.13
CA LEU A 200 -5.42 0.21 6.44
C LEU A 200 -4.02 -0.41 6.48
N GLY A 201 -2.97 0.35 6.15
CA GLY A 201 -1.58 -0.15 6.21
C GLY A 201 -1.14 -0.48 7.64
N LEU A 202 -1.50 0.35 8.63
CA LEU A 202 -1.26 0.08 10.04
C LEU A 202 -1.99 -1.18 10.54
N SER A 203 -3.11 -1.55 9.92
CA SER A 203 -3.82 -2.77 10.32
C SER A 203 -3.07 -4.04 9.91
N ASP A 204 -2.32 -3.99 8.81
CA ASP A 204 -1.52 -5.12 8.32
C ASP A 204 -0.29 -5.40 9.20
N LEU A 205 0.27 -4.37 9.84
CA LEU A 205 1.32 -4.52 10.88
C LEU A 205 0.96 -5.58 11.91
N THR A 206 -0.33 -5.70 12.30
CA THR A 206 -0.77 -6.69 13.28
C THR A 206 -0.54 -8.13 12.82
N GLY A 207 -0.56 -8.39 11.52
CA GLY A 207 -0.15 -9.65 10.93
C GLY A 207 1.34 -9.92 11.12
N GLU A 208 2.19 -8.90 10.94
CA GLU A 208 3.64 -9.01 11.16
C GLU A 208 3.99 -9.19 12.64
N LEU A 209 3.31 -8.49 13.55
CA LEU A 209 3.49 -8.67 15.00
C LEU A 209 3.11 -10.08 15.45
N MET A 210 2.02 -10.64 14.92
CA MET A 210 1.65 -12.03 15.17
C MET A 210 2.72 -13.00 14.64
N ARG A 211 3.25 -12.77 13.43
CA ARG A 211 4.36 -13.60 12.90
C ARG A 211 5.61 -13.50 13.78
N ARG A 212 5.95 -12.31 14.25
CA ARG A 212 7.05 -12.09 15.19
C ARG A 212 6.84 -12.89 16.47
N CYS A 213 5.65 -12.82 17.09
CA CYS A 213 5.30 -13.58 18.29
C CYS A 213 5.56 -15.09 18.11
N ILE A 214 5.12 -15.67 16.99
CA ILE A 214 5.32 -17.10 16.69
C ILE A 214 6.80 -17.43 16.47
N ASN A 215 7.54 -16.58 15.74
CA ASN A 215 8.97 -16.77 15.49
C ASN A 215 9.80 -16.67 16.78
N SER A 216 9.44 -15.74 17.68
CA SER A 216 10.06 -15.57 19.00
C SER A 216 9.82 -16.80 19.88
N LEU A 217 8.61 -17.37 19.86
CA LEU A 217 8.35 -18.66 20.53
C LEU A 217 9.29 -19.76 20.01
N GLY A 218 9.47 -19.88 18.69
CA GLY A 218 10.38 -20.87 18.09
C GLY A 218 11.83 -20.72 18.57
N SER A 219 12.31 -19.48 18.67
CA SER A 219 13.65 -19.18 19.19
C SER A 219 13.79 -19.34 20.71
N GLY A 220 12.67 -19.35 21.46
CA GLY A 220 12.64 -19.45 22.93
C GLY A 220 12.60 -18.11 23.64
N ASP A 221 12.44 -17.01 22.91
CA ASP A 221 12.27 -15.67 23.45
C ASP A 221 10.80 -15.45 23.86
N THR A 222 10.50 -15.76 25.12
CA THR A 222 9.14 -15.66 25.66
C THR A 222 8.72 -14.24 26.01
N ASP A 223 9.68 -13.35 26.24
CA ASP A 223 9.41 -11.97 26.64
C ASP A 223 8.85 -11.19 25.44
N THR A 224 9.49 -11.33 24.27
CA THR A 224 8.98 -10.77 23.02
C THR A 224 7.58 -11.31 22.68
N CYS A 225 7.27 -12.57 22.98
CA CYS A 225 5.91 -13.11 22.79
C CYS A 225 4.87 -12.34 23.61
N LEU A 226 5.17 -12.04 24.88
CA LEU A 226 4.27 -11.31 25.76
C LEU A 226 4.13 -9.84 25.34
N GLU A 227 5.22 -9.19 24.93
CA GLU A 227 5.22 -7.79 24.48
C GLU A 227 4.47 -7.60 23.16
N THR A 228 4.69 -8.48 22.18
CA THR A 228 3.94 -8.50 20.92
C THR A 228 2.45 -8.75 21.16
N CYS A 229 2.10 -9.66 22.08
CA CYS A 229 0.71 -9.92 22.45
C CYS A 229 0.02 -8.70 23.09
N LYS A 230 0.67 -8.02 24.04
CA LYS A 230 0.15 -6.77 24.64
C LYS A 230 -0.07 -5.69 23.58
N THR A 231 0.89 -5.54 22.67
CA THR A 231 0.80 -4.57 21.57
C THR A 231 -0.39 -4.88 20.66
N LEU A 232 -0.59 -6.15 20.30
CA LEU A 232 -1.76 -6.59 19.52
C LEU A 232 -3.09 -6.31 20.22
N GLN A 233 -3.17 -6.52 21.54
CA GLN A 233 -4.36 -6.20 22.33
C GLN A 233 -4.67 -4.69 22.32
N HIS A 234 -3.64 -3.84 22.44
CA HIS A 234 -3.80 -2.39 22.35
C HIS A 234 -4.27 -1.95 20.97
N PHE A 235 -3.66 -2.48 19.89
CA PHE A 235 -4.13 -2.22 18.53
C PHE A 235 -5.59 -2.63 18.38
N TYR A 236 -5.93 -3.87 18.72
CA TYR A 236 -7.30 -4.35 18.55
C TYR A 236 -8.32 -3.52 19.31
N THR A 237 -8.02 -3.12 20.55
CA THR A 237 -8.85 -2.22 21.36
C THR A 237 -9.05 -0.87 20.67
N GLY A 238 -7.98 -0.28 20.11
CA GLY A 238 -8.06 0.95 19.32
C GLY A 238 -8.93 0.78 18.07
N TYR A 239 -8.76 -0.31 17.33
CA TYR A 239 -9.48 -0.54 16.08
C TYR A 239 -10.98 -0.84 16.29
N ILE A 240 -11.37 -1.59 17.32
CA ILE A 240 -12.79 -1.83 17.61
C ILE A 240 -13.51 -0.57 18.15
N SER A 241 -12.76 0.42 18.62
CA SER A 241 -13.33 1.72 19.02
C SER A 241 -13.76 2.57 17.81
N LEU A 242 -13.29 2.25 16.61
CA LEU A 242 -13.63 2.98 15.38
C LEU A 242 -15.07 2.68 14.94
N HIS A 243 -15.92 3.71 14.93
CA HIS A 243 -17.28 3.60 14.39
C HIS A 243 -17.35 4.09 12.94
N CYS A 244 -16.99 3.22 11.99
CA CYS A 244 -16.92 3.53 10.57
C CYS A 244 -17.98 2.76 9.76
N PRO A 245 -19.23 3.26 9.67
CA PRO A 245 -20.26 2.60 8.87
C PRO A 245 -19.84 2.55 7.39
N ARG A 246 -20.15 1.43 6.71
CA ARG A 246 -19.86 1.18 5.28
C ARG A 246 -18.36 1.04 4.91
N ALA A 247 -17.44 1.02 5.88
CA ALA A 247 -16.02 0.73 5.65
C ALA A 247 -15.74 -0.78 5.57
N ARG A 248 -16.23 -1.46 4.51
CA ARG A 248 -16.12 -2.93 4.34
C ARG A 248 -14.68 -3.44 4.40
N GLU A 249 -13.73 -2.69 3.85
CA GLU A 249 -12.32 -3.09 3.86
C GLU A 249 -11.73 -3.05 5.27
N LEU A 250 -11.93 -1.96 5.99
CA LEU A 250 -11.51 -1.83 7.39
C LEU A 250 -12.13 -2.93 8.25
N TRP A 251 -13.42 -3.22 8.08
CA TRP A 251 -14.08 -4.29 8.84
C TRP A 251 -13.43 -5.66 8.61
N ARG A 252 -13.09 -6.00 7.36
CA ARG A 252 -12.33 -7.24 7.07
C ARG A 252 -10.96 -7.26 7.75
N LYS A 253 -10.25 -6.12 7.78
CA LYS A 253 -8.95 -6.01 8.46
C LYS A 253 -9.10 -6.20 9.98
N ILE A 254 -10.11 -5.61 10.62
CA ILE A 254 -10.40 -5.79 12.04
C ILE A 254 -10.72 -7.25 12.37
N THR A 255 -11.49 -7.93 11.52
CA THR A 255 -11.77 -9.36 11.68
C THR A 255 -10.50 -10.21 11.60
N THR A 256 -9.60 -9.92 10.66
CA THR A 256 -8.29 -10.59 10.57
C THR A 256 -7.41 -10.27 11.79
N MET A 257 -7.40 -9.01 12.23
CA MET A 257 -6.67 -8.56 13.43
C MET A 257 -7.11 -9.31 14.68
N ARG A 258 -8.41 -9.58 14.84
CA ARG A 258 -8.93 -10.43 15.92
C ARG A 258 -8.29 -11.82 15.91
N GLN A 259 -8.13 -12.43 14.72
CA GLN A 259 -7.46 -13.73 14.59
C GLN A 259 -5.97 -13.65 14.97
N SER A 260 -5.29 -12.56 14.59
CA SER A 260 -3.91 -12.29 14.98
C SER A 260 -3.75 -12.19 16.51
N VAL A 261 -4.66 -11.46 17.18
CA VAL A 261 -4.70 -11.36 18.65
C VAL A 261 -4.88 -12.74 19.29
N LEU A 262 -5.90 -13.49 18.87
CA LEU A 262 -6.20 -14.80 19.45
C LEU A 262 -5.01 -15.77 19.29
N LYS A 263 -4.30 -15.72 18.16
CA LYS A 263 -3.10 -16.54 17.95
C LYS A 263 -1.99 -16.17 18.92
N ALA A 264 -1.69 -14.88 19.09
CA ALA A 264 -0.67 -14.41 20.02
C ALA A 264 -1.03 -14.69 21.49
N GLU A 265 -2.30 -14.53 21.87
CA GLU A 265 -2.79 -14.89 23.21
C GLU A 265 -2.65 -16.38 23.48
N ASN A 266 -2.97 -17.24 22.50
CA ASN A 266 -2.77 -18.68 22.61
C ASN A 266 -1.28 -19.05 22.74
N VAL A 267 -0.37 -18.37 22.03
CA VAL A 267 1.08 -18.52 22.23
C VAL A 267 1.44 -18.22 23.68
N CYS A 268 1.04 -17.06 24.20
CA CYS A 268 1.37 -16.63 25.56
C CYS A 268 0.77 -17.56 26.63
N TYR A 269 -0.47 -18.00 26.43
CA TYR A 269 -1.13 -18.98 27.29
C TYR A 269 -0.35 -20.29 27.36
N ASN A 270 0.04 -20.83 26.20
CA ASN A 270 0.79 -22.09 26.13
C ASN A 270 2.17 -21.98 26.78
N VAL A 271 2.87 -20.86 26.58
CA VAL A 271 4.13 -20.54 27.27
C VAL A 271 3.93 -20.53 28.78
N LYS A 272 2.85 -19.91 29.26
CA LYS A 272 2.58 -19.79 30.70
C LYS A 272 2.23 -21.12 31.36
N VAL A 273 1.45 -21.98 30.69
CA VAL A 273 0.96 -23.24 31.27
C VAL A 273 1.96 -24.38 31.11
N ARG A 274 2.65 -24.48 29.97
CA ARG A 274 3.54 -25.61 29.67
C ARG A 274 5.03 -25.31 29.89
N GLY A 275 5.40 -24.03 30.03
CA GLY A 275 6.79 -23.59 29.93
C GLY A 275 7.23 -23.42 28.47
N GLY A 276 8.28 -22.62 28.26
CA GLY A 276 8.70 -22.18 26.92
C GLY A 276 9.05 -23.32 25.96
N GLU A 277 9.73 -24.37 26.42
CA GLU A 277 10.15 -25.50 25.57
C GLU A 277 8.99 -26.38 25.12
N ALA A 278 8.06 -26.70 26.03
CA ALA A 278 6.90 -27.54 25.72
C ALA A 278 5.84 -26.80 24.89
N ALA A 279 5.78 -25.47 24.97
CA ALA A 279 4.90 -24.66 24.14
C ALA A 279 5.28 -24.70 22.64
N LYS A 280 6.57 -24.91 22.31
CA LYS A 280 7.04 -25.02 20.91
C LYS A 280 6.42 -26.21 20.18
N TRP A 281 6.23 -27.33 20.87
CA TRP A 281 5.73 -28.58 20.28
C TRP A 281 4.21 -28.59 20.06
N GLY A 282 3.46 -27.74 20.78
CA GLY A 282 1.99 -27.66 20.71
C GLY A 282 1.46 -26.58 19.77
N ALA A 283 2.32 -25.82 19.09
CA ALA A 283 1.96 -24.71 18.21
C ALA A 283 1.42 -25.16 16.83
N THR A 284 0.77 -26.32 16.75
CA THR A 284 -0.02 -26.74 15.58
C THR A 284 -1.39 -26.05 15.65
N PHE A 285 -1.48 -24.85 15.05
CA PHE A 285 -2.68 -24.01 15.00
C PHE A 285 -3.73 -24.53 13.99
N ASP A 286 -4.06 -25.83 14.05
CA ASP A 286 -4.99 -26.49 13.12
C ASP A 286 -6.42 -26.59 13.69
N GLN A 287 -6.82 -25.63 14.51
CA GLN A 287 -8.23 -25.40 14.82
C GLN A 287 -8.78 -24.38 13.83
N LYS A 288 -9.31 -24.88 12.70
CA LYS A 288 -10.34 -24.15 11.96
C LYS A 288 -11.40 -23.72 12.98
N PRO A 289 -11.74 -22.42 13.09
CA PRO A 289 -12.93 -22.04 13.83
C PRO A 289 -14.10 -22.80 13.22
N ALA A 290 -14.87 -23.49 14.07
CA ALA A 290 -16.03 -24.25 13.68
C ALA A 290 -16.98 -23.34 12.88
N GLU A 291 -17.27 -23.80 11.67
CA GLU A 291 -18.41 -23.53 10.78
C GLU A 291 -19.05 -22.13 10.78
N GLU A 292 -19.11 -21.59 9.56
CA GLU A 292 -19.98 -20.51 9.11
C GLU A 292 -21.34 -20.55 9.82
N VAL A 293 -21.58 -19.57 10.70
CA VAL A 293 -22.95 -19.16 10.99
C VAL A 293 -23.38 -18.38 9.75
N ASP A 294 -24.21 -19.04 8.95
CA ASP A 294 -24.98 -18.50 7.83
C ASP A 294 -25.69 -17.21 8.27
N GLU A 295 -25.05 -16.06 8.09
CA GLU A 295 -25.71 -14.76 8.12
C GLU A 295 -26.47 -14.59 6.81
N GLY A 296 -27.57 -15.34 6.71
CA GLY A 296 -28.62 -15.08 5.74
C GLY A 296 -29.15 -13.67 5.93
N PHE A 297 -28.83 -12.79 4.99
CA PHE A 297 -29.46 -11.48 4.89
C PHE A 297 -30.77 -11.59 4.10
N TYR A 298 -31.88 -11.37 4.80
CA TYR A 298 -33.01 -10.59 4.29
C TYR A 298 -32.72 -9.11 4.51
#